data_AF-A0A6A6WP07-F1
#
_entry.id   AF-A0A6A6WP07-F1
#
_cell.length_a   1.000
_cell.length_b   1.000
_cell.length_c   1.000
_cell.angle_alpha   90.00
_cell.angle_beta   90.00
_cell.angle_gamma   90.00
#
_symmetry.space_group_name_H-M   'P 1'
#
loop_
_entity.id
_entity.type
_entity.pdbx_description
1 polymer ?
#
loop_
_entity_poly.entity_id
_entity_poly.type
_entity_poly.pdbx_seq_one_letter_code
_entity_poly.pdbx_strand_id
1 'polypeptide(L)'
;MAALPRAPSAEFLDASQTQTAFLDSTWFKTHGLKYSLPSPDQVRARCPRSGPAYSRPIARFEEFDLAVKFGDRVTTSEALCLRMVKRLLPTQVPVPEVYGWKVEQGQVFLYMQLIRGPTLLEQWGSMNYQDKQSVCSHLCQILQSLRTIPQNLSKKFVGPFLGGRSNDRVLEFKPSNGPWPSVASFHNWLSWVWRRHAPEPEKIADPFRQLLKDDSGIVLTHGDLHQSNIIVSETSPVYVLAIVDWEQSGWYPDYWEHCKTTYTVAEWDDWFSGGWIDLILPPNPTAQEAFDFYTKALGP
;
A
#
# COMPACT_ATOMS: atom_id res chain seq x y z
N MET A 1 14.94 19.75 -18.60
CA MET A 1 13.95 18.67 -18.39
C MET A 1 14.66 17.35 -18.63
N ALA A 2 15.04 16.64 -17.57
CA ALA A 2 15.54 15.28 -17.73
C ALA A 2 14.33 14.40 -18.08
N ALA A 3 14.37 13.74 -19.24
CA ALA A 3 13.36 12.77 -19.62
C ALA A 3 13.34 11.66 -18.58
N LEU A 4 12.15 11.30 -18.08
CA LEU A 4 11.98 10.08 -17.29
C LEU A 4 12.59 8.92 -18.07
N PRO A 5 13.46 8.09 -17.46
CA PRO A 5 14.01 6.93 -18.13
C PRO A 5 12.87 6.11 -18.71
N ARG A 6 12.95 5.75 -20.00
CA ARG A 6 12.03 4.77 -20.59
C ARG A 6 12.05 3.55 -19.69
N ALA A 7 10.90 3.22 -19.11
CA ALA A 7 10.73 2.00 -18.35
C ALA A 7 11.25 0.84 -19.24
N PRO A 8 12.15 -0.02 -18.73
CA PRO A 8 12.42 -1.28 -19.41
C PRO A 8 11.08 -1.94 -19.67
N SER A 9 10.88 -2.43 -20.91
CA SER A 9 9.75 -3.27 -21.26
C SER A 9 9.48 -4.21 -20.10
N ALA A 10 8.27 -4.15 -19.57
CA ALA A 10 7.84 -4.83 -18.38
C ALA A 10 8.18 -6.34 -18.41
N GLU A 11 9.38 -6.70 -17.95
CA GLU A 11 9.61 -7.97 -17.29
C GLU A 11 8.95 -7.87 -15.91
N PHE A 12 7.61 -7.75 -15.90
CA PHE A 12 6.88 -8.16 -14.72
C PHE A 12 7.11 -9.65 -14.62
N LEU A 13 8.00 -10.03 -13.71
CA LEU A 13 8.23 -11.42 -13.37
C LEU A 13 6.89 -12.08 -13.09
N ASP A 14 6.81 -13.33 -13.50
CA ASP A 14 5.61 -14.13 -13.35
C ASP A 14 5.27 -14.29 -11.87
N ALA A 15 4.24 -13.57 -11.42
CA ALA A 15 3.75 -13.59 -10.05
C ALA A 15 3.24 -14.97 -9.62
N SER A 16 3.06 -15.91 -10.56
CA SER A 16 2.69 -17.31 -10.30
C SER A 16 3.88 -18.20 -9.91
N GLN A 17 5.12 -17.72 -10.04
CA GLN A 17 6.29 -18.47 -9.60
C GLN A 17 6.21 -18.78 -8.11
N THR A 18 6.42 -20.04 -7.75
CA THR A 18 6.44 -20.47 -6.36
C THR A 18 7.70 -20.04 -5.63
N GLN A 19 8.72 -19.56 -6.33
CA GLN A 19 9.93 -19.02 -5.73
C GLN A 19 10.64 -18.10 -6.72
N THR A 20 11.17 -16.99 -6.21
CA THR A 20 12.03 -16.08 -6.96
C THR A 20 13.09 -15.52 -6.04
N ALA A 21 14.32 -15.41 -6.56
CA ALA A 21 15.44 -14.77 -5.89
C ALA A 21 15.99 -13.63 -6.76
N PHE A 22 16.06 -12.43 -6.20
CA PHE A 22 16.58 -11.25 -6.88
C PHE A 22 18.07 -11.13 -6.68
N LEU A 23 18.84 -11.85 -7.50
CA LEU A 23 20.30 -11.92 -7.39
C LEU A 23 21.01 -10.57 -7.60
N ASP A 24 20.32 -9.59 -8.22
CA ASP A 24 20.78 -8.21 -8.37
C ASP A 24 20.59 -7.36 -7.10
N SER A 25 19.92 -7.87 -6.07
CA SER A 25 19.64 -7.11 -4.85
C SER A 25 20.86 -6.95 -3.95
N THR A 26 20.84 -5.92 -3.09
CA THR A 26 21.95 -5.65 -2.17
C THR A 26 22.24 -6.82 -1.24
N TRP A 27 21.20 -7.56 -0.81
CA TRP A 27 21.37 -8.71 0.07
C TRP A 27 22.21 -9.81 -0.59
N PHE A 28 21.92 -10.18 -1.84
CA PHE A 28 22.69 -11.21 -2.54
C PHE A 28 24.11 -10.75 -2.87
N LYS A 29 24.31 -9.47 -3.19
CA LYS A 29 25.64 -8.90 -3.41
C LYS A 29 26.51 -8.94 -2.14
N THR A 30 25.91 -8.73 -0.96
CA THR A 30 26.63 -8.68 0.32
C THR A 30 26.76 -10.06 0.97
N HIS A 31 25.70 -10.85 0.98
CA HIS A 31 25.59 -12.10 1.75
C HIS A 31 25.51 -13.36 0.88
N GLY A 32 25.10 -13.25 -0.39
CA GLY A 32 24.71 -14.37 -1.24
C GLY A 32 25.83 -15.36 -1.62
N LEU A 33 27.10 -15.00 -1.40
CA LEU A 33 28.24 -15.92 -1.58
C LEU A 33 28.41 -16.91 -0.41
N LYS A 34 27.91 -16.56 0.78
CA LYS A 34 28.09 -17.34 2.02
C LYS A 34 26.78 -17.88 2.58
N TYR A 35 25.68 -17.18 2.34
CA TYR A 35 24.39 -17.46 2.95
C TYR A 35 23.29 -17.57 1.90
N SER A 36 22.33 -18.43 2.16
CA SER A 36 21.04 -18.46 1.47
C SER A 36 19.99 -17.69 2.28
N LEU A 37 18.92 -17.24 1.62
CA LEU A 37 17.76 -16.72 2.34
C LEU A 37 17.21 -17.80 3.31
N PRO A 38 16.72 -17.42 4.51
CA PRO A 38 16.18 -18.37 5.47
C PRO A 38 15.04 -19.20 4.89
N SER A 39 15.03 -20.49 5.19
CA SER A 39 13.91 -21.38 4.84
C SER A 39 12.62 -20.99 5.58
N PRO A 40 11.43 -21.34 5.05
CA PRO A 40 10.16 -21.18 5.74
C PRO A 40 10.15 -21.70 7.18
N ASP A 41 10.78 -22.84 7.45
CA ASP A 41 10.89 -23.40 8.80
C ASP A 41 11.71 -22.50 9.74
N GLN A 42 12.84 -21.98 9.27
CA GLN A 42 13.65 -21.02 10.04
C GLN A 42 12.88 -19.71 10.30
N VAL A 43 12.11 -19.24 9.31
CA VAL A 43 11.25 -18.05 9.45
C VAL A 43 10.18 -18.28 10.52
N ARG A 44 9.47 -19.41 10.46
CA ARG A 44 8.44 -19.78 11.45
C ARG A 44 9.03 -19.93 12.85
N ALA A 45 10.23 -20.51 12.97
CA ALA A 45 10.90 -20.68 14.25
C ALA A 45 11.26 -19.33 14.92
N ARG A 46 11.53 -18.29 14.12
CA ARG A 46 11.84 -16.93 14.62
C ARG A 46 10.61 -16.16 15.09
N CYS A 47 9.43 -16.52 14.59
CA CYS A 47 8.13 -15.99 15.02
C CYS A 47 7.26 -17.11 15.58
N PRO A 48 7.55 -17.64 16.79
CA PRO A 48 6.63 -18.54 17.47
C PRO A 48 5.27 -17.85 17.58
N ARG A 49 4.17 -18.61 17.42
CA ARG A 49 2.77 -18.12 17.39
C ARG A 49 2.32 -17.56 18.76
N SER A 50 3.00 -16.53 19.23
CA SER A 50 2.82 -15.87 20.52
C SER A 50 2.16 -14.52 20.26
N GLY A 51 0.92 -14.53 19.75
CA GLY A 51 0.19 -13.32 19.44
C GLY A 51 -1.25 -13.60 19.00
N PRO A 52 -2.13 -12.59 19.02
CA PRO A 52 -3.49 -12.74 18.49
C PRO A 52 -3.43 -13.21 17.04
N ALA A 53 -4.39 -14.04 16.62
CA ALA A 53 -4.45 -14.68 15.29
C ALA A 53 -4.41 -13.70 14.09
N TYR A 54 -4.55 -12.40 14.36
CA TYR A 54 -4.55 -11.31 13.38
C TYR A 54 -3.20 -10.60 13.21
N SER A 55 -2.18 -10.90 14.04
CA SER A 55 -0.85 -10.29 13.89
C SER A 55 -0.18 -10.85 12.64
N ARG A 56 0.23 -9.96 11.72
CA ARG A 56 1.02 -10.33 10.53
C ARG A 56 2.43 -10.69 11.00
N PRO A 57 2.83 -11.96 10.94
CA PRO A 57 4.12 -12.33 11.48
C PRO A 57 5.24 -11.82 10.55
N ILE A 58 6.12 -11.00 11.11
CA ILE A 58 7.33 -10.52 10.46
C ILE A 58 8.52 -11.09 11.23
N ALA A 59 9.25 -12.01 10.62
CA ALA A 59 10.50 -12.52 11.19
C ALA A 59 11.64 -11.56 10.87
N ARG A 60 12.33 -11.07 11.90
CA ARG A 60 13.49 -10.19 11.76
C ARG A 60 14.78 -11.00 11.92
N PHE A 61 15.67 -10.89 10.93
CA PHE A 61 17.03 -11.41 10.93
C PHE A 61 17.96 -10.20 10.85
N GLU A 62 18.13 -9.54 12.00
CA GLU A 62 18.91 -8.31 12.12
C GLU A 62 20.37 -8.49 11.70
N GLU A 63 20.92 -9.67 11.92
CA GLU A 63 22.26 -10.07 11.50
C GLU A 63 22.49 -10.01 9.98
N PHE A 64 21.41 -9.93 9.19
CA PHE A 64 21.44 -9.85 7.74
C PHE A 64 20.65 -8.67 7.16
N ASP A 65 20.24 -7.72 8.01
CA ASP A 65 19.30 -6.63 7.66
C ASP A 65 18.09 -7.12 6.85
N LEU A 66 17.52 -8.25 7.28
CA LEU A 66 16.47 -8.96 6.57
C LEU A 66 15.19 -9.02 7.42
N ALA A 67 14.07 -8.66 6.80
CA ALA A 67 12.73 -8.91 7.30
C ALA A 67 12.01 -9.91 6.37
N VAL A 68 11.31 -10.87 6.96
CA VAL A 68 10.46 -11.81 6.23
C VAL A 68 9.02 -11.66 6.66
N LYS A 69 8.20 -11.08 5.79
CA LYS A 69 6.73 -11.02 5.97
C LYS A 69 6.15 -12.33 5.44
N PHE A 70 5.31 -13.01 6.22
CA PHE A 70 4.73 -14.26 5.76
C PHE A 70 3.29 -14.50 6.22
N GLY A 71 2.55 -15.29 5.47
CA GLY A 71 1.18 -15.71 5.80
C GLY A 71 0.23 -15.71 4.62
N ASP A 72 -1.05 -15.97 4.90
CA ASP A 72 -2.08 -16.21 3.88
C ASP A 72 -2.52 -14.93 3.15
N ARG A 73 -2.23 -13.76 3.74
CA ARG A 73 -2.55 -12.45 3.17
C ARG A 73 -1.37 -11.80 2.44
N VAL A 74 -0.17 -12.36 2.58
CA VAL A 74 1.01 -11.87 1.87
C VAL A 74 0.93 -12.31 0.42
N THR A 75 1.20 -11.41 -0.52
CA THR A 75 1.07 -11.69 -1.95
C THR A 75 2.36 -11.37 -2.69
N THR A 76 2.57 -12.04 -3.83
CA THR A 76 3.66 -11.70 -4.76
C THR A 76 3.43 -10.33 -5.43
N SER A 77 2.18 -9.82 -5.42
CA SER A 77 1.85 -8.47 -5.87
C SER A 77 2.58 -7.39 -5.06
N GLU A 78 2.65 -7.53 -3.74
CA GLU A 78 3.39 -6.63 -2.86
C GLU A 78 4.88 -6.58 -3.24
N ALA A 79 5.49 -7.76 -3.47
CA ALA A 79 6.88 -7.90 -3.88
C ALA A 79 7.20 -7.16 -5.18
N LEU A 80 6.34 -7.34 -6.20
CA LEU A 80 6.51 -6.73 -7.51
C LEU A 80 6.23 -5.23 -7.48
N CYS A 81 5.26 -4.76 -6.69
CA CYS A 81 5.01 -3.34 -6.50
C CYS A 81 6.22 -2.64 -5.88
N LEU A 82 6.71 -3.14 -4.73
CA LEU A 82 7.89 -2.62 -4.04
C LEU A 82 9.11 -2.56 -4.98
N ARG A 83 9.36 -3.65 -5.72
CA ARG A 83 10.49 -3.71 -6.65
C ARG A 83 10.36 -2.72 -7.80
N MET A 84 9.15 -2.53 -8.35
CA MET A 84 8.91 -1.54 -9.39
C MET A 84 9.14 -0.12 -8.87
N VAL A 85 8.56 0.23 -7.71
CA VAL A 85 8.73 1.54 -7.07
C VAL A 85 10.21 1.81 -6.81
N LYS A 86 10.94 0.86 -6.21
CA LYS A 86 12.37 1.00 -5.94
C LYS A 86 13.21 1.21 -7.21
N ARG A 87 12.86 0.55 -8.31
CA ARG A 87 13.58 0.69 -9.59
C ARG A 87 13.30 2.01 -10.29
N LEU A 88 12.05 2.48 -10.28
CA LEU A 88 11.65 3.69 -11.01
C LEU A 88 11.92 4.98 -10.22
N LEU A 89 11.82 4.92 -8.89
CA LEU A 89 11.92 6.07 -7.98
C LEU A 89 12.89 5.79 -6.82
N PRO A 90 14.14 5.36 -7.08
CA PRO A 90 15.06 4.88 -6.04
C PRO A 90 15.40 5.92 -4.96
N THR A 91 15.31 7.22 -5.28
CA THR A 91 15.63 8.32 -4.37
C THR A 91 14.43 9.14 -3.94
N GLN A 92 13.29 9.04 -4.65
CA GLN A 92 12.08 9.82 -4.34
C GLN A 92 11.11 9.07 -3.42
N VAL A 93 11.03 7.74 -3.55
CA VAL A 93 10.06 6.94 -2.78
C VAL A 93 10.83 5.88 -1.99
N PRO A 94 11.10 6.14 -0.70
CA PRO A 94 11.83 5.21 0.13
C PRO A 94 10.95 4.01 0.45
N VAL A 95 11.32 2.85 -0.09
CA VAL A 95 10.68 1.57 0.18
C VAL A 95 11.74 0.52 0.50
N PRO A 96 11.39 -0.54 1.25
CA PRO A 96 12.26 -1.70 1.41
C PRO A 96 12.64 -2.30 0.07
N GLU A 97 13.92 -2.65 -0.09
CA GLU A 97 14.34 -3.47 -1.21
C GLU A 97 13.81 -4.90 -1.05
N VAL A 98 13.29 -5.49 -2.13
CA VAL A 98 12.84 -6.88 -2.12
C VAL A 98 13.98 -7.80 -2.58
N TYR A 99 14.22 -8.86 -1.83
CA TYR A 99 15.26 -9.86 -2.09
C TYR A 99 14.71 -11.12 -2.75
N GLY A 100 13.42 -11.42 -2.58
CA GLY A 100 12.75 -12.52 -3.27
C GLY A 100 11.48 -12.94 -2.56
N TRP A 101 10.91 -14.05 -3.01
CA TRP A 101 9.83 -14.72 -2.30
C TRP A 101 9.91 -16.23 -2.43
N LYS A 102 9.20 -16.93 -1.53
CA LYS A 102 8.92 -18.36 -1.63
C LYS A 102 7.46 -18.61 -1.27
N VAL A 103 6.82 -19.54 -1.95
CA VAL A 103 5.45 -20.00 -1.70
C VAL A 103 5.53 -21.44 -1.22
N GLU A 104 5.02 -21.69 -0.02
CA GLU A 104 5.03 -23.02 0.59
C GLU A 104 3.75 -23.25 1.37
N GLN A 105 3.07 -24.37 1.13
CA GLN A 105 1.80 -24.72 1.77
C GLN A 105 0.72 -23.62 1.66
N GLY A 106 0.67 -22.92 0.52
CA GLY A 106 -0.28 -21.84 0.28
C GLY A 106 0.08 -20.50 0.94
N GLN A 107 1.20 -20.40 1.64
CA GLN A 107 1.67 -19.17 2.28
C GLN A 107 2.82 -18.55 1.50
N VAL A 108 2.79 -17.23 1.35
CA VAL A 108 3.91 -16.47 0.77
C VAL A 108 4.86 -16.06 1.87
N PHE A 109 6.16 -16.18 1.60
CA PHE A 109 7.27 -15.69 2.41
C PHE A 109 7.98 -14.62 1.57
N LEU A 110 7.76 -13.36 1.91
CA LEU A 110 8.33 -12.20 1.23
C LEU A 110 9.60 -11.75 1.96
N TYR A 111 10.74 -11.88 1.30
CA TYR A 111 12.05 -11.49 1.82
C TYR A 111 12.38 -10.08 1.37
N MET A 112 12.58 -9.18 2.32
CA MET A 112 12.81 -7.76 2.05
C MET A 112 13.79 -7.14 3.06
N GLN A 113 14.28 -5.95 2.73
CA GLN A 113 15.16 -5.16 3.58
C GLN A 113 14.48 -4.86 4.92
N LEU A 114 15.20 -5.12 6.01
CA LEU A 114 14.83 -4.62 7.33
C LEU A 114 15.21 -3.14 7.42
N ILE A 115 14.21 -2.27 7.55
CA ILE A 115 14.42 -0.84 7.82
C ILE A 115 14.48 -0.65 9.33
N ARG A 116 15.57 -0.05 9.81
CA ARG A 116 15.79 0.22 11.23
C ARG A 116 15.30 1.61 11.58
N GLY A 117 14.43 1.70 12.57
CA GLY A 117 13.88 2.95 13.08
C GLY A 117 12.53 2.72 13.74
N PRO A 118 12.06 3.67 14.56
CA PRO A 118 10.69 3.65 15.05
C PRO A 118 9.70 3.94 13.92
N THR A 119 8.48 3.45 14.08
CA THR A 119 7.35 3.90 13.27
C THR A 119 7.00 5.35 13.61
N LEU A 120 6.34 6.04 12.66
CA LEU A 120 5.83 7.38 12.89
C LEU A 120 4.82 7.36 14.04
N LEU A 121 4.02 6.30 14.18
CA LEU A 121 3.04 6.14 15.27
C LEU A 121 3.72 6.16 16.65
N GLU A 122 4.83 5.44 16.79
CA GLU A 122 5.59 5.38 18.05
C GLU A 122 6.21 6.74 18.43
N GLN A 123 6.58 7.56 17.44
CA GLN A 123 7.22 8.88 17.66
C GLN A 123 6.23 10.04 17.72
N TRP A 124 5.04 9.92 17.11
CA TRP A 124 4.15 11.04 16.81
C TRP A 124 3.79 11.88 18.04
N GLY A 125 3.49 11.22 19.16
CA GLY A 125 3.09 11.88 20.41
C GLY A 125 4.19 12.75 21.04
N SER A 126 5.47 12.44 20.79
CA SER A 126 6.62 13.18 21.31
C SER A 126 7.23 14.17 20.31
N MET A 127 6.83 14.13 19.04
CA MET A 127 7.34 15.04 18.02
C MET A 127 6.88 16.48 18.26
N ASN A 128 7.81 17.42 18.11
CA ASN A 128 7.46 18.84 18.07
C ASN A 128 6.75 19.18 16.74
N TYR A 129 6.14 20.38 16.69
CA TYR A 129 5.40 20.83 15.51
C TYR A 129 6.25 20.88 14.23
N GLN A 130 7.51 21.30 14.33
CA GLN A 130 8.40 21.46 13.17
C GLN A 130 8.76 20.10 12.56
N ASP A 131 9.02 19.09 13.40
CA ASP A 131 9.25 17.72 12.95
C ASP A 131 8.00 17.12 12.32
N LYS A 132 6.81 17.32 12.91
CA LYS A 132 5.53 16.89 12.30
C LYS A 132 5.33 17.53 10.92
N GLN A 133 5.56 18.83 10.81
CA GLN A 133 5.44 19.57 9.55
C GLN A 133 6.45 19.11 8.49
N SER A 134 7.69 18.86 8.90
CA SER A 134 8.75 18.35 8.02
C SER A 134 8.40 16.96 7.47
N VAL A 135 7.98 16.04 8.35
CA VAL A 135 7.56 14.69 7.95
C VAL A 135 6.35 14.74 7.02
N CYS A 136 5.33 15.55 7.32
CA CYS A 136 4.15 15.68 6.45
C CYS A 136 4.51 16.24 5.07
N SER A 137 5.40 17.25 5.02
CA SER A 137 5.89 17.81 3.77
C SER A 137 6.67 16.78 2.95
N HIS A 138 7.50 15.96 3.60
CA HIS A 138 8.23 14.88 2.95
C HIS A 138 7.29 13.79 2.43
N LEU A 139 6.29 13.37 3.22
CA LEU A 139 5.27 12.40 2.77
C LEU A 139 4.48 12.91 1.57
N CYS A 140 4.09 14.20 1.56
CA CYS A 140 3.44 14.82 0.41
C CYS A 140 4.30 14.70 -0.87
N GLN A 141 5.60 15.00 -0.78
CA GLN A 141 6.54 14.86 -1.90
C GLN A 141 6.73 13.41 -2.35
N ILE A 142 6.81 12.47 -1.40
CA ILE A 142 6.91 11.04 -1.67
C ILE A 142 5.67 10.57 -2.46
N LEU A 143 4.46 10.89 -2.00
CA LEU A 143 3.22 10.46 -2.65
C LEU A 143 3.01 11.15 -4.00
N GLN A 144 3.36 12.42 -4.13
CA GLN A 144 3.38 13.10 -5.44
C GLN A 144 4.32 12.39 -6.43
N SER A 145 5.51 11.99 -5.97
CA SER A 145 6.46 11.24 -6.80
C SER A 145 5.91 9.87 -7.17
N LEU A 146 5.32 9.14 -6.21
CA LEU A 146 4.69 7.83 -6.44
C LEU A 146 3.63 7.89 -7.55
N ARG A 147 2.79 8.93 -7.53
CA ARG A 147 1.72 9.15 -8.51
C ARG A 147 2.22 9.43 -9.93
N THR A 148 3.51 9.71 -10.12
CA THR A 148 4.12 9.87 -11.44
C THR A 148 4.36 8.54 -12.16
N ILE A 149 4.33 7.41 -11.45
CA ILE A 149 4.51 6.09 -12.08
C ILE A 149 3.30 5.81 -12.98
N PRO A 150 3.50 5.64 -14.30
CA PRO A 150 2.39 5.37 -15.20
C PRO A 150 1.94 3.91 -15.12
N GLN A 151 0.63 3.68 -15.23
CA GLN A 151 0.09 2.35 -15.54
C GLN A 151 0.37 2.05 -17.01
N ASN A 152 1.54 1.46 -17.30
CA ASN A 152 2.04 1.17 -18.65
C ASN A 152 1.32 -0.02 -19.30
N LEU A 153 0.01 0.10 -19.49
CA LEU A 153 -0.85 -0.88 -20.13
C LEU A 153 -1.61 -0.23 -21.29
N SER A 154 -1.88 -1.02 -22.32
CA SER A 154 -2.73 -0.57 -23.45
C SER A 154 -4.14 -0.20 -23.00
N LYS A 155 -4.60 -0.76 -21.88
CA LYS A 155 -5.87 -0.44 -21.22
C LYS A 155 -5.61 -0.21 -19.75
N LYS A 156 -5.95 0.98 -19.27
CA LYS A 156 -5.91 1.32 -17.84
C LYS A 156 -7.03 0.61 -17.09
N PHE A 157 -6.85 0.43 -15.79
CA PHE A 157 -7.85 -0.13 -14.90
C PHE A 157 -7.73 0.45 -13.49
N VAL A 158 -8.83 0.42 -12.73
CA VAL A 158 -8.88 0.67 -11.29
C VAL A 158 -8.84 -0.67 -10.55
N GLY A 159 -8.00 -0.82 -9.53
CA GLY A 159 -7.86 -2.04 -8.74
C GLY A 159 -6.42 -2.32 -8.28
N PRO A 160 -6.15 -3.52 -7.75
CA PRO A 160 -4.83 -3.89 -7.21
C PRO A 160 -3.69 -3.73 -8.22
N PHE A 161 -2.46 -3.66 -7.72
CA PHE A 161 -1.27 -3.42 -8.56
C PHE A 161 -1.17 -4.32 -9.81
N LEU A 162 -1.37 -5.63 -9.66
CA LEU A 162 -1.38 -6.61 -10.76
C LEU A 162 -2.77 -6.84 -11.40
N GLY A 163 -3.79 -6.08 -10.98
CA GLY A 163 -5.19 -6.33 -11.29
C GLY A 163 -5.79 -7.47 -10.46
N GLY A 164 -6.92 -8.01 -10.91
CA GLY A 164 -7.66 -9.06 -10.20
C GLY A 164 -8.57 -8.52 -9.07
N ARG A 165 -8.95 -9.40 -8.15
CA ARG A 165 -9.85 -9.07 -7.04
C ARG A 165 -9.16 -8.19 -6.02
N SER A 166 -9.86 -7.14 -5.58
CA SER A 166 -9.31 -6.20 -4.61
C SER A 166 -9.12 -6.83 -3.24
N ASN A 167 -7.93 -6.60 -2.68
CA ASN A 167 -7.59 -6.83 -1.28
C ASN A 167 -7.62 -5.54 -0.45
N ASP A 168 -8.11 -4.44 -1.05
CA ASP A 168 -8.44 -3.23 -0.33
C ASP A 168 -9.47 -3.55 0.76
N ARG A 169 -9.18 -3.27 2.02
CA ARG A 169 -10.02 -3.65 3.16
C ARG A 169 -11.46 -3.12 3.10
N VAL A 170 -11.69 -2.00 2.42
CA VAL A 170 -13.03 -1.42 2.22
C VAL A 170 -13.82 -2.24 1.18
N LEU A 171 -13.12 -2.80 0.20
CA LEU A 171 -13.67 -3.48 -0.97
C LEU A 171 -13.61 -5.02 -0.85
N GLU A 172 -12.79 -5.53 0.06
CA GLU A 172 -12.56 -6.95 0.28
C GLU A 172 -13.89 -7.64 0.66
N PHE A 173 -14.05 -8.87 0.21
CA PHE A 173 -15.26 -9.69 0.39
C PHE A 173 -16.53 -9.20 -0.30
N LYS A 174 -16.51 -8.03 -0.94
CA LYS A 174 -17.62 -7.55 -1.76
C LYS A 174 -17.61 -8.29 -3.13
N PRO A 175 -18.78 -8.54 -3.74
CA PRO A 175 -18.87 -9.21 -5.03
C PRO A 175 -18.31 -8.31 -6.13
N SER A 176 -17.70 -8.92 -7.14
CA SER A 176 -17.16 -8.23 -8.31
C SER A 176 -16.21 -7.07 -7.94
N ASN A 177 -15.39 -7.26 -6.89
CA ASN A 177 -14.53 -6.23 -6.31
C ASN A 177 -13.26 -5.94 -7.13
N GLY A 178 -13.40 -5.77 -8.44
CA GLY A 178 -12.33 -5.37 -9.35
C GLY A 178 -11.77 -6.49 -10.23
N PRO A 179 -10.88 -6.13 -11.18
CA PRO A 179 -10.52 -4.76 -11.53
C PRO A 179 -11.62 -4.10 -12.38
N TRP A 180 -11.70 -2.77 -12.34
CA TRP A 180 -12.68 -2.00 -13.11
C TRP A 180 -12.01 -1.33 -14.31
N PRO A 181 -12.63 -1.35 -15.51
CA PRO A 181 -12.01 -0.80 -16.73
C PRO A 181 -11.88 0.73 -16.74
N SER A 182 -12.57 1.45 -15.86
CA SER A 182 -12.51 2.91 -15.76
C SER A 182 -12.95 3.40 -14.37
N VAL A 183 -12.62 4.65 -14.06
CA VAL A 183 -13.10 5.36 -12.86
C VAL A 183 -14.64 5.36 -12.81
N ALA A 184 -15.30 5.66 -13.93
CA ALA A 184 -16.76 5.59 -14.04
C ALA A 184 -17.33 4.22 -13.67
N SER A 185 -16.69 3.13 -14.14
CA SER A 185 -17.15 1.77 -13.80
C SER A 185 -16.90 1.40 -12.34
N PHE A 186 -15.84 1.91 -11.72
CA PHE A 186 -15.60 1.78 -10.29
C PHE A 186 -16.65 2.54 -9.47
N HIS A 187 -16.97 3.78 -9.83
CA HIS A 187 -18.01 4.58 -9.17
C HIS A 187 -19.41 3.99 -9.33
N ASN A 188 -19.73 3.46 -10.52
CA ASN A 188 -20.99 2.74 -10.74
C ASN A 188 -21.06 1.47 -9.89
N TRP A 189 -19.94 0.77 -9.70
CA TRP A 189 -19.87 -0.37 -8.81
C TRP A 189 -20.05 0.04 -7.33
N LEU A 190 -19.43 1.13 -6.87
CA LEU A 190 -19.65 1.67 -5.52
C LEU A 190 -21.14 1.98 -5.27
N SER A 191 -21.78 2.62 -6.23
CA SER A 191 -23.21 2.91 -6.21
C SER A 191 -24.09 1.66 -6.18
N TRP A 192 -23.69 0.62 -6.91
CA TRP A 192 -24.46 -0.63 -6.96
C TRP A 192 -24.28 -1.47 -5.69
N VAL A 193 -23.07 -1.53 -5.13
CA VAL A 193 -22.73 -2.50 -4.08
C VAL A 193 -23.51 -2.27 -2.78
N TRP A 194 -23.89 -1.04 -2.46
CA TRP A 194 -24.77 -0.77 -1.31
C TRP A 194 -26.24 -1.01 -1.65
N ARG A 195 -26.68 -0.65 -2.87
CA ARG A 195 -28.07 -0.83 -3.33
C ARG A 195 -28.46 -2.29 -3.51
N ARG A 196 -27.50 -3.18 -3.76
CA ARG A 196 -27.76 -4.62 -4.01
C ARG A 196 -28.52 -5.33 -2.88
N HIS A 197 -28.54 -4.74 -1.68
CA HIS A 197 -29.27 -5.26 -0.54
C HIS A 197 -30.78 -4.92 -0.57
N ALA A 198 -31.20 -4.00 -1.44
CA ALA A 198 -32.61 -3.66 -1.65
C ALA A 198 -33.31 -4.70 -2.56
N PRO A 199 -34.64 -4.87 -2.44
CA PRO A 199 -35.41 -5.77 -3.32
C PRO A 199 -35.33 -5.42 -4.80
N GLU A 200 -35.25 -4.13 -5.13
CA GLU A 200 -35.16 -3.63 -6.52
C GLU A 200 -34.04 -2.59 -6.65
N PRO A 201 -32.75 -3.01 -6.63
CA PRO A 201 -31.60 -2.10 -6.57
C PRO A 201 -31.58 -1.04 -7.67
N GLU A 202 -32.02 -1.41 -8.89
CA GLU A 202 -32.05 -0.52 -10.05
C GLU A 202 -33.08 0.62 -9.93
N LYS A 203 -34.09 0.47 -9.07
CA LYS A 203 -35.09 1.52 -8.79
C LYS A 203 -34.67 2.46 -7.67
N ILE A 204 -33.64 2.12 -6.91
CA ILE A 204 -33.13 2.95 -5.83
C ILE A 204 -32.20 4.00 -6.42
N ALA A 205 -32.57 5.28 -6.28
CA ALA A 205 -31.72 6.40 -6.64
C ALA A 205 -30.52 6.49 -5.70
N ASP A 206 -29.36 6.86 -6.25
CA ASP A 206 -28.13 7.11 -5.49
C ASP A 206 -27.73 8.59 -5.62
N PRO A 207 -28.07 9.44 -4.63
CA PRO A 207 -27.72 10.85 -4.67
C PRO A 207 -26.22 11.11 -4.45
N PHE A 208 -25.44 10.13 -4.01
CA PHE A 208 -23.99 10.26 -3.77
C PHE A 208 -23.16 9.94 -5.01
N ARG A 209 -23.71 9.18 -5.97
CA ARG A 209 -23.01 8.83 -7.21
C ARG A 209 -22.55 10.05 -8.02
N GLN A 210 -23.34 11.12 -8.01
CA GLN A 210 -23.02 12.38 -8.71
C GLN A 210 -21.86 13.17 -8.07
N LEU A 211 -21.53 12.89 -6.81
CA LEU A 211 -20.41 13.52 -6.09
C LEU A 211 -19.06 12.91 -6.50
N LEU A 212 -19.09 11.71 -7.09
CA LEU A 212 -17.93 11.02 -7.64
C LEU A 212 -17.73 11.41 -9.11
N LYS A 213 -16.75 12.28 -9.38
CA LYS A 213 -16.42 12.71 -10.74
C LYS A 213 -15.63 11.64 -11.50
N ASP A 214 -16.08 11.30 -12.70
CA ASP A 214 -15.52 10.20 -13.48
C ASP A 214 -14.20 10.54 -14.20
N ASP A 215 -13.74 11.79 -14.10
CA ASP A 215 -12.52 12.32 -14.69
C ASP A 215 -11.29 12.31 -13.75
N SER A 216 -11.42 11.77 -12.53
CA SER A 216 -10.29 11.57 -11.61
C SER A 216 -9.15 10.78 -12.26
N GLY A 217 -7.91 11.17 -11.95
CA GLY A 217 -6.74 10.44 -12.42
C GLY A 217 -6.65 9.06 -11.78
N ILE A 218 -6.29 8.04 -12.58
CA ILE A 218 -5.89 6.72 -12.05
C ILE A 218 -4.40 6.79 -11.74
N VAL A 219 -4.05 6.69 -10.45
CA VAL A 219 -2.69 6.80 -9.95
C VAL A 219 -2.32 5.59 -9.10
N LEU A 220 -1.02 5.31 -8.97
CA LEU A 220 -0.54 4.31 -8.01
C LEU A 220 -0.68 4.88 -6.59
N THR A 221 -1.33 4.14 -5.72
CA THR A 221 -1.51 4.47 -4.30
C THR A 221 -0.87 3.40 -3.43
N HIS A 222 -0.46 3.79 -2.21
CA HIS A 222 -0.03 2.85 -1.18
C HIS A 222 -1.20 1.96 -0.74
N GLY A 223 -2.39 2.55 -0.65
CA GLY A 223 -3.64 1.86 -0.30
C GLY A 223 -3.84 1.63 1.20
N ASP A 224 -2.80 1.70 2.04
CA ASP A 224 -2.91 1.53 3.50
C ASP A 224 -2.00 2.51 4.25
N LEU A 225 -2.06 3.80 3.89
CA LEU A 225 -1.18 4.82 4.47
C LEU A 225 -1.61 5.10 5.91
N HIS A 226 -0.83 4.60 6.87
CA HIS A 226 -1.04 4.78 8.29
C HIS A 226 0.30 5.07 8.99
N GLN A 227 0.30 5.77 10.13
CA GLN A 227 1.52 6.08 10.88
C GLN A 227 2.35 4.84 11.28
N SER A 228 1.69 3.70 11.49
CA SER A 228 2.36 2.42 11.77
C SER A 228 3.12 1.86 10.56
N ASN A 229 2.80 2.32 9.34
CA ASN A 229 3.36 1.86 8.08
C ASN A 229 4.44 2.83 7.55
N ILE A 230 4.85 3.81 8.35
CA ILE A 230 5.88 4.80 8.03
C ILE A 230 6.98 4.64 9.06
N ILE A 231 8.21 4.36 8.62
CA ILE A 231 9.39 4.28 9.50
C ILE A 231 10.17 5.58 9.35
N VAL A 232 10.59 6.16 10.48
CA VAL A 232 11.27 7.46 10.54
C VAL A 232 12.60 7.38 11.27
N SER A 233 13.44 8.41 11.12
CA SER A 233 14.66 8.56 11.91
C SER A 233 14.34 8.74 13.39
N GLU A 234 15.20 8.19 14.26
CA GLU A 234 14.99 8.19 15.71
C GLU A 234 15.22 9.57 16.35
N THR A 235 16.06 10.40 15.73
CA THR A 235 16.43 11.72 16.27
C THR A 235 15.97 12.84 15.37
N SER A 236 15.70 14.01 15.98
CA SER A 236 15.41 15.26 15.27
C SER A 236 16.66 15.75 14.50
N PRO A 237 16.51 16.30 13.27
CA PRO A 237 15.27 16.45 12.53
C PRO A 237 14.72 15.08 12.08
N VAL A 238 13.43 14.87 12.29
CA VAL A 238 12.76 13.61 11.95
C VAL A 238 12.49 13.57 10.44
N TYR A 239 12.85 12.47 9.78
CA TYR A 239 12.58 12.25 8.36
C TYR A 239 12.17 10.80 8.07
N VAL A 240 11.41 10.62 6.99
CA VAL A 240 10.94 9.30 6.52
C VAL A 240 12.12 8.46 6.01
N LEU A 241 12.28 7.27 6.61
CA LEU A 241 13.25 6.26 6.19
C LEU A 241 12.65 5.25 5.20
N ALA A 242 11.39 4.87 5.39
CA ALA A 242 10.66 4.02 4.45
C ALA A 242 9.14 4.06 4.68
N ILE A 243 8.38 3.83 3.62
CA ILE A 243 6.98 3.42 3.68
C ILE A 243 6.93 1.89 3.47
N VAL A 244 6.26 1.19 4.37
CA VAL A 244 6.18 -0.28 4.41
C VAL A 244 4.72 -0.75 4.31
N ASP A 245 4.53 -2.06 4.15
CA ASP A 245 3.20 -2.71 4.09
C ASP A 245 2.37 -2.33 2.84
N TRP A 246 2.94 -2.62 1.67
CA TRP A 246 2.38 -2.29 0.35
C TRP A 246 1.35 -3.31 -0.15
N GLU A 247 0.77 -4.12 0.73
CA GLU A 247 -0.08 -5.22 0.30
C GLU A 247 -1.36 -4.72 -0.40
N GLN A 248 -1.93 -3.59 0.03
CA GLN A 248 -3.14 -3.00 -0.55
C GLN A 248 -2.85 -2.03 -1.70
N SER A 249 -1.58 -1.96 -2.15
CA SER A 249 -1.17 -1.04 -3.21
C SER A 249 -1.86 -1.34 -4.53
N GLY A 250 -2.18 -0.29 -5.26
CA GLY A 250 -2.90 -0.44 -6.52
C GLY A 250 -3.16 0.86 -7.25
N TRP A 251 -3.89 0.73 -8.33
CA TRP A 251 -4.25 1.81 -9.23
C TRP A 251 -5.65 2.29 -8.88
N TYR A 252 -5.78 3.45 -8.25
CA TYR A 252 -7.06 3.98 -7.78
C TYR A 252 -7.25 5.44 -8.19
N PRO A 253 -8.48 5.98 -8.16
CA PRO A 253 -8.71 7.40 -8.26
C PRO A 253 -7.85 8.18 -7.24
N ASP A 254 -7.30 9.32 -7.64
CA ASP A 254 -6.43 10.18 -6.82
C ASP A 254 -6.96 10.52 -5.41
N TYR A 255 -8.28 10.66 -5.26
CA TYR A 255 -8.94 10.92 -3.98
C TYR A 255 -8.96 9.70 -3.04
N TRP A 256 -8.86 8.48 -3.56
CA TRP A 256 -9.11 7.24 -2.81
C TRP A 256 -8.15 7.07 -1.63
N GLU A 257 -6.89 7.47 -1.81
CA GLU A 257 -5.86 7.37 -0.76
C GLU A 257 -6.14 8.32 0.42
N HIS A 258 -6.66 9.52 0.17
CA HIS A 258 -7.10 10.43 1.23
C HIS A 258 -8.26 9.81 2.01
N CYS A 259 -9.32 9.40 1.30
CA CYS A 259 -10.51 8.81 1.93
C CYS A 259 -10.19 7.55 2.74
N LYS A 260 -9.26 6.72 2.27
CA LYS A 260 -8.83 5.56 3.04
C LYS A 260 -8.00 5.91 4.26
N THR A 261 -7.06 6.85 4.12
CA THR A 261 -6.24 7.30 5.25
C THR A 261 -7.12 7.82 6.37
N THR A 262 -8.10 8.69 6.04
CA THR A 262 -9.05 9.23 7.01
C THR A 262 -9.96 8.15 7.61
N TYR A 263 -10.42 7.18 6.81
CA TYR A 263 -11.25 6.06 7.29
C TYR A 263 -10.55 5.16 8.33
N THR A 264 -9.23 5.00 8.22
CA THR A 264 -8.44 4.11 9.10
C THR A 264 -7.98 4.77 10.40
N VAL A 265 -8.19 6.08 10.56
CA VAL A 265 -7.71 6.87 11.70
C VAL A 265 -8.91 7.38 12.49
N ALA A 266 -8.84 7.30 13.83
CA ALA A 266 -9.91 7.80 14.67
C ALA A 266 -10.01 9.33 14.61
N GLU A 267 -11.23 9.87 14.66
CA GLU A 267 -11.47 11.33 14.57
C GLU A 267 -10.74 12.14 15.67
N TRP A 268 -10.51 11.53 16.84
CA TRP A 268 -9.79 12.14 17.96
C TRP A 268 -8.27 11.98 17.89
N ASP A 269 -7.74 11.22 16.93
CA ASP A 269 -6.30 11.10 16.74
C ASP A 269 -5.73 12.46 16.29
N ASP A 270 -4.59 12.86 16.85
CA ASP A 270 -3.94 14.14 16.50
C ASP A 270 -3.58 14.21 15.02
N TRP A 271 -3.25 13.07 14.38
CA TRP A 271 -2.92 13.04 12.96
C TRP A 271 -4.10 13.47 12.08
N PHE A 272 -5.33 13.10 12.48
CA PHE A 272 -6.56 13.52 11.83
C PHE A 272 -7.00 14.91 12.31
N SER A 273 -7.25 15.06 13.61
CA SER A 273 -7.81 16.27 14.22
C SER A 273 -6.89 17.50 14.09
N GLY A 274 -5.58 17.30 13.98
CA GLY A 274 -4.59 18.34 13.71
C GLY A 274 -4.45 18.75 12.24
N GLY A 275 -5.22 18.16 11.32
CA GLY A 275 -5.19 18.49 9.89
C GLY A 275 -3.95 18.01 9.14
N TRP A 276 -3.14 17.13 9.74
CA TRP A 276 -1.90 16.65 9.14
C TRP A 276 -2.12 15.73 7.96
N ILE A 277 -3.19 14.91 7.98
CA ILE A 277 -3.56 14.09 6.82
C ILE A 277 -3.85 14.98 5.60
N ASP A 278 -4.57 16.09 5.78
CA ASP A 278 -4.90 17.02 4.68
C ASP A 278 -3.68 17.75 4.11
N LEU A 279 -2.63 17.94 4.93
CA LEU A 279 -1.33 18.46 4.47
C LEU A 279 -0.58 17.45 3.59
N ILE A 280 -0.70 16.16 3.90
CA ILE A 280 -0.05 15.07 3.13
C ILE A 280 -0.84 14.77 1.85
N LEU A 281 -2.16 14.71 1.98
CA LEU A 281 -3.11 14.29 0.96
C LEU A 281 -4.24 15.34 0.88
N PRO A 282 -4.25 16.22 -0.12
CA PRO A 282 -5.30 17.21 -0.25
C PRO A 282 -6.69 16.55 -0.37
N PRO A 283 -7.68 16.96 0.43
CA PRO A 283 -9.00 16.35 0.44
C PRO A 283 -9.76 16.63 -0.86
N ASN A 284 -10.65 15.70 -1.21
CA ASN A 284 -11.72 15.92 -2.19
C ASN A 284 -13.07 15.84 -1.45
N PRO A 285 -13.66 16.97 -1.01
CA PRO A 285 -14.81 16.96 -0.10
C PRO A 285 -16.02 16.18 -0.64
N THR A 286 -16.31 16.31 -1.94
CA THR A 286 -17.44 15.60 -2.56
C THR A 286 -17.19 14.10 -2.64
N ALA A 287 -15.95 13.69 -2.94
CA ALA A 287 -15.60 12.28 -2.97
C ALA A 287 -15.57 11.67 -1.56
N GLN A 288 -15.10 12.42 -0.57
CA GLN A 288 -15.14 12.02 0.84
C GLN A 288 -16.57 11.80 1.33
N GLU A 289 -17.49 12.72 1.03
CA GLU A 289 -18.90 12.60 1.40
C GLU A 289 -19.53 11.32 0.83
N ALA A 290 -19.30 11.05 -0.45
CA ALA A 290 -19.76 9.80 -1.08
C ALA A 290 -19.11 8.57 -0.46
N PHE A 291 -17.79 8.61 -0.23
CA PHE A 291 -17.05 7.52 0.39
C PHE A 291 -17.57 7.20 1.80
N ASP A 292 -17.80 8.21 2.64
CA ASP A 292 -18.34 8.05 3.99
C ASP A 292 -19.71 7.39 3.98
N PHE A 293 -20.58 7.81 3.04
CA PHE A 293 -21.88 7.16 2.85
C PHE A 293 -21.71 5.69 2.45
N TYR A 294 -20.92 5.39 1.41
CA TYR A 294 -20.77 4.03 0.91
C TYR A 294 -20.14 3.10 1.96
N THR A 295 -19.11 3.53 2.67
CA THR A 295 -18.46 2.70 3.69
C THR A 295 -19.37 2.44 4.89
N LYS A 296 -20.18 3.43 5.32
CA LYS A 296 -21.21 3.23 6.36
C LYS A 296 -22.32 2.28 5.89
N ALA A 297 -22.76 2.42 4.63
CA ALA A 297 -23.82 1.59 4.07
C ALA A 297 -23.38 0.13 3.82
N LEU A 298 -22.10 -0.09 3.53
CA LEU A 298 -21.54 -1.42 3.30
C LEU A 298 -21.37 -2.24 4.59
N GLY A 299 -21.33 -1.57 5.74
CA GLY A 299 -21.00 -2.19 7.02
C GLY A 299 -19.56 -2.72 7.07
N PRO A 300 -19.12 -3.18 8.25
CA PRO A 300 -17.85 -3.89 8.40
C PRO A 300 -17.80 -5.20 7.59
#